data_AF-A0A803PYI9-F1
#
_entry.id   AF-A0A803PYI9-F1
#
_cell.length_a   1.000
_cell.length_b   1.000
_cell.length_c   1.000
_cell.angle_alpha   90.00
_cell.angle_beta   90.00
_cell.angle_gamma   90.00
#
_symmetry.space_group_name_H-M   'P 1'
#
loop_
_entity.id
_entity.type
_entity.pdbx_description
1 polymer ?
#
loop_
_entity_poly.entity_id
_entity_poly.type
_entity_poly.pdbx_seq_one_letter_code
_entity_poly.pdbx_strand_id
1 'polypeptide(L)'
;MILQDLSKNYRRKNTSPRCALNVDISKAYDTVDWDFLEDLLNAYNLSRKFVNRFMIYVRNTSYSLLMNGRVQGNFKGAKGLRQGDPIYPLLFVLIMEYLTRL
;
A
#
# COMPACT_ATOMS: atom_id res chain seq x y z
N MET A 1 -0.66 -13.44 13.63
CA MET A 1 -1.95 -13.38 14.36
C MET A 1 -3.11 -13.84 13.47
N ILE A 2 -3.38 -13.20 12.32
CA ILE A 2 -4.49 -13.55 11.41
C ILE A 2 -4.44 -15.01 10.88
N LEU A 3 -3.28 -15.48 10.44
CA LEU A 3 -3.09 -16.86 9.96
C LEU A 3 -3.36 -17.93 11.04
N GLN A 4 -2.98 -17.64 12.28
CA GLN A 4 -3.22 -18.57 13.40
C GLN A 4 -4.72 -18.68 13.67
N ASP A 5 -5.47 -17.57 13.61
CA ASP A 5 -6.93 -17.59 13.78
C ASP A 5 -7.66 -18.27 12.62
N LEU A 6 -7.22 -18.07 11.37
CA LEU A 6 -7.74 -18.80 10.20
C LEU A 6 -7.51 -20.32 10.34
N SER A 7 -6.35 -20.74 10.82
CA SER A 7 -5.99 -22.15 10.95
C SER A 7 -6.82 -22.91 12.00
N LYS A 8 -7.38 -22.22 13.00
CA LYS A 8 -8.20 -22.84 14.05
C LYS A 8 -9.43 -23.55 13.48
N ASN A 9 -10.04 -22.99 12.43
CA ASN A 9 -11.24 -23.54 11.80
C ASN A 9 -10.96 -24.70 10.84
N TYR A 10 -9.70 -24.88 10.42
CA TYR A 10 -9.26 -25.98 9.55
C TYR A 10 -9.05 -27.30 10.29
N ARG A 11 -8.91 -27.27 11.63
CA ARG A 11 -8.66 -28.47 12.45
C ARG A 11 -9.92 -29.21 12.94
N ARG A 12 -11.11 -28.80 12.53
CA ARG A 12 -12.38 -29.42 12.96
C ARG A 12 -12.60 -30.77 12.27
N LYS A 13 -12.88 -31.81 13.07
CA LYS A 13 -13.32 -33.13 12.58
C LYS A 13 -14.67 -33.01 11.86
N ASN A 14 -14.93 -33.87 10.86
CA ASN A 14 -16.14 -33.86 10.01
C ASN A 14 -16.36 -32.56 9.22
N THR A 15 -15.31 -32.04 8.58
CA THR A 15 -15.43 -30.92 7.64
C THR A 15 -15.06 -31.36 6.23
N SER A 16 -15.68 -30.73 5.22
CA SER A 16 -15.31 -30.94 3.82
C SER A 16 -13.84 -30.54 3.60
N PRO A 17 -13.13 -31.14 2.62
CA PRO A 17 -11.79 -30.72 2.24
C PRO A 17 -11.73 -29.21 1.93
N ARG A 18 -10.72 -28.51 2.44
CA ARG A 18 -10.54 -27.06 2.27
C ARG A 18 -9.07 -26.73 2.01
N CYS A 19 -8.82 -25.63 1.32
CA CYS A 19 -7.49 -25.08 1.08
C CYS A 19 -7.46 -23.60 1.47
N ALA A 20 -6.37 -23.15 2.08
CA ALA A 20 -6.12 -21.75 2.37
C ALA A 20 -4.97 -21.25 1.50
N LEU A 21 -5.18 -20.09 0.87
CA LEU A 21 -4.13 -19.35 0.19
C LEU A 21 -3.78 -18.12 1.03
N ASN A 22 -2.49 -17.96 1.32
CA ASN A 22 -1.97 -16.74 1.92
C ASN A 22 -1.15 -16.00 0.89
N VAL A 23 -1.56 -14.77 0.57
CA VAL A 23 -0.88 -13.91 -0.39
C VAL A 23 -0.22 -12.77 0.38
N ASP A 24 1.10 -12.65 0.22
CA ASP A 24 1.89 -11.55 0.78
C ASP A 24 2.29 -10.59 -0.34
N ILE A 25 2.04 -9.29 -0.14
CA ILE A 25 2.38 -8.27 -1.11
C ILE A 25 3.79 -7.77 -0.82
N SER A 26 4.73 -8.15 -1.68
CA SER A 26 6.12 -7.71 -1.56
C SER A 26 6.23 -6.19 -1.63
N LYS A 27 6.82 -5.58 -0.60
CA LYS A 27 7.05 -4.12 -0.52
C LYS A 27 5.78 -3.33 -0.83
N ALA A 28 4.68 -3.67 -0.16
CA ALA A 28 3.35 -3.16 -0.49
C ALA A 28 3.25 -1.63 -0.57
N TYR A 29 3.98 -0.90 0.29
CA TYR A 29 4.03 0.57 0.23
C TYR A 29 4.91 1.08 -0.91
N ASP A 30 6.07 0.47 -1.16
CA ASP A 30 7.03 0.93 -2.19
C ASP A 30 6.58 0.62 -3.61
N THR A 31 5.58 -0.25 -3.77
CA THR A 31 5.11 -0.73 -5.08
C THR A 31 3.90 0.01 -5.60
N VAL A 32 3.27 0.88 -4.79
CA VAL A 32 2.10 1.68 -5.19
C VAL A 32 2.45 2.59 -6.36
N ASP A 33 1.77 2.40 -7.49
CA ASP A 33 1.88 3.29 -8.64
C ASP A 33 1.12 4.60 -8.41
N TRP A 34 1.73 5.73 -8.77
CA TRP A 34 1.17 7.06 -8.50
C TRP A 34 0.04 7.44 -9.44
N ASP A 35 0.08 6.99 -10.69
CA ASP A 35 -0.97 7.28 -11.66
C ASP A 35 -2.22 6.47 -11.30
N PHE A 36 -2.03 5.20 -10.93
CA PHE A 36 -3.09 4.38 -10.34
C PHE A 36 -3.71 5.03 -9.09
N LEU A 37 -2.89 5.55 -8.17
CA LEU A 37 -3.40 6.23 -6.97
C LEU A 37 -4.23 7.47 -7.32
N GLU A 38 -3.78 8.28 -8.29
CA GLU A 38 -4.53 9.45 -8.75
C GLU A 38 -5.88 9.05 -9.34
N ASP A 39 -5.89 8.05 -10.22
CA ASP A 39 -7.11 7.51 -10.82
C ASP A 39 -8.08 6.95 -9.77
N LEU A 40 -7.55 6.24 -8.77
CA LEU A 40 -8.32 5.73 -7.65
C LEU A 40 -8.99 6.87 -6.87
N LEU A 41 -8.24 7.90 -6.48
CA LEU A 41 -8.77 9.04 -5.74
C LEU A 41 -9.84 9.81 -6.53
N ASN A 42 -9.67 9.89 -7.86
CA ASN A 42 -10.67 10.45 -8.76
C ASN A 42 -11.93 9.57 -8.83
N ALA A 43 -11.80 8.24 -8.88
CA ALA A 43 -12.92 7.30 -8.86
C ALA A 43 -13.73 7.35 -7.54
N TYR A 44 -13.09 7.69 -6.42
CA TYR A 44 -13.77 7.98 -5.15
C TYR A 44 -14.50 9.34 -5.13
N ASN A 45 -14.56 10.07 -6.26
CA ASN A 45 -15.22 11.36 -6.41
C ASN A 45 -14.74 12.44 -5.42
N LEU A 46 -13.46 12.38 -5.02
CA LEU A 46 -12.86 13.43 -4.22
C LEU A 46 -12.71 14.72 -5.05
N SER A 47 -12.72 15.88 -4.39
CA SER A 47 -12.59 17.15 -5.11
C SER A 47 -11.26 17.20 -5.88
N ARG A 48 -11.32 17.58 -7.17
CA ARG A 48 -10.11 17.67 -8.01
C ARG A 48 -9.02 18.56 -7.42
N LYS A 49 -9.40 19.63 -6.72
CA LYS A 49 -8.44 20.51 -6.00
C LYS A 49 -7.71 19.75 -4.87
N PHE A 50 -8.41 18.86 -4.16
CA PHE A 50 -7.79 18.02 -3.14
C PHE A 50 -6.84 17.00 -3.77
N VAL A 51 -7.30 16.25 -4.77
CA VAL A 51 -6.49 15.23 -5.47
C VAL A 51 -5.21 15.86 -6.04
N ASN A 52 -5.32 16.98 -6.76
CA ASN A 52 -4.15 17.64 -7.35
C ASN A 52 -3.12 18.07 -6.29
N ARG A 53 -3.58 18.69 -5.18
CA ARG A 53 -2.67 19.09 -4.09
C ARG A 53 -2.04 17.88 -3.43
N PHE A 54 -2.82 16.83 -3.23
CA PHE A 54 -2.34 15.60 -2.62
C PHE A 54 -1.27 14.94 -3.48
N MET A 55 -1.52 14.80 -4.79
CA MET A 55 -0.57 14.20 -5.73
C MET A 55 0.72 15.01 -5.87
N ILE A 56 0.69 16.34 -5.70
CA ILE A 56 1.92 17.16 -5.63
C ILE A 56 2.79 16.71 -4.45
N TYR A 57 2.22 16.48 -3.27
CA TYR A 57 2.98 16.01 -2.10
C TYR A 57 3.55 14.61 -2.32
N VAL A 58 2.74 13.69 -2.85
CA VAL A 58 3.16 12.32 -3.15
C VAL A 58 4.32 12.29 -4.13
N ARG A 59 4.18 12.99 -5.27
CA ARG A 59 5.16 13.00 -6.37
C ARG A 59 6.45 13.75 -6.04
N ASN A 60 6.41 14.71 -5.11
CA ASN A 60 7.60 15.49 -4.75
C ASN A 60 8.52 14.78 -3.72
N THR A 61 8.25 13.52 -3.40
CA THR A 61 9.09 12.74 -2.49
C THR A 61 10.50 12.56 -3.05
N SER A 62 11.50 12.82 -2.20
CA SER A 62 12.93 12.69 -2.54
C SER A 62 13.63 11.83 -1.49
N TYR A 63 14.65 11.09 -1.93
CA TYR A 63 15.36 10.11 -1.13
C TYR A 63 16.87 10.35 -1.22
N SER A 64 17.55 10.01 -0.13
CA SER A 64 19.01 10.00 -0.05
C SER A 64 19.47 8.70 0.59
N LEU A 65 20.65 8.23 0.22
CA LEU A 65 21.23 7.01 0.77
C LEU A 65 22.07 7.36 2.00
N LEU A 66 21.82 6.71 3.13
CA LEU A 66 22.71 6.77 4.28
C LEU A 66 23.64 5.55 4.24
N MET A 67 24.91 5.77 3.91
CA MET A 67 25.93 4.71 3.84
C MET A 67 27.10 5.05 4.74
N ASN A 68 27.48 4.13 5.63
CA ASN A 68 28.60 4.31 6.58
C ASN A 68 28.51 5.63 7.38
N GLY A 69 27.29 6.02 7.80
CA GLY A 69 27.04 7.26 8.55
C GLY A 69 27.08 8.55 7.73
N ARG A 70 27.24 8.47 6.40
CA ARG A 70 27.24 9.63 5.51
C ARG A 70 26.06 9.58 4.55
N VAL A 71 25.38 10.71 4.41
CA VAL A 71 24.30 10.88 3.44
C VAL A 71 24.91 11.12 2.06
N GLN A 72 24.49 10.33 1.07
CA GLN A 72 25.02 10.38 -0.28
C GLN A 72 23.88 10.40 -1.30
N GLY A 73 24.01 11.31 -2.27
CA GLY A 73 23.05 11.48 -3.35
C GLY A 73 21.70 12.05 -2.93
N ASN A 74 20.96 12.53 -3.92
CA ASN A 74 19.56 12.87 -3.81
C ASN A 74 18.88 12.43 -5.11
N PHE A 75 17.83 11.65 -5.00
CA PHE A 75 17.05 11.19 -6.15
C PHE A 75 15.57 11.31 -5.85
N LYS A 76 14.79 11.57 -6.91
CA LYS A 76 13.33 11.62 -6.82
C LYS A 76 12.75 10.22 -6.73
N GLY A 77 11.66 10.10 -5.98
CA GLY A 77 10.80 8.92 -6.07
C GLY A 77 10.17 8.83 -7.45
N ALA A 78 9.88 7.60 -7.88
CA ALA A 78 9.08 7.34 -9.07
C ALA A 78 7.73 6.69 -8.73
N LYS A 79 7.63 6.06 -7.56
CA LYS A 79 6.45 5.36 -7.06
C LYS A 79 6.56 5.11 -5.56
N GLY A 80 5.49 4.61 -4.98
CA GLY A 80 5.41 4.17 -3.60
C GLY A 80 4.90 5.25 -2.64
N LEU A 81 4.55 4.81 -1.44
CA LEU A 81 4.09 5.63 -0.33
C LEU A 81 5.16 5.64 0.78
N ARG A 82 5.49 6.82 1.29
CA ARG A 82 6.58 6.96 2.28
C ARG A 82 6.15 6.45 3.65
N GLN A 83 6.66 5.31 4.08
CA GLN A 83 6.40 4.81 5.44
C GLN A 83 6.76 5.83 6.52
N GLY A 84 5.92 5.90 7.56
CA GLY A 84 6.06 6.85 8.68
C GLY A 84 5.16 8.09 8.58
N ASP A 85 4.51 8.33 7.43
CA ASP A 85 3.44 9.33 7.33
C ASP A 85 2.11 8.73 7.81
N PRO A 86 1.37 9.39 8.72
CA PRO A 86 0.10 8.88 9.24
C PRO A 86 -1.02 8.78 8.20
N ILE A 87 -0.93 9.44 7.04
CA ILE A 87 -1.98 9.43 6.01
C ILE A 87 -1.88 8.20 5.11
N TYR A 88 -0.66 7.72 4.81
CA TYR A 88 -0.47 6.65 3.84
C TYR A 88 -1.04 5.28 4.24
N PRO A 89 -1.15 4.88 5.52
CA PRO A 89 -1.89 3.70 5.91
C PRO A 89 -3.36 3.74 5.47
N LEU A 90 -4.02 4.90 5.55
CA LEU A 90 -5.41 5.04 5.11
C LEU A 90 -5.53 4.88 3.59
N LEU A 91 -4.62 5.47 2.82
CA LEU A 91 -4.60 5.29 1.37
C LEU A 91 -4.34 3.84 0.99
N PHE A 92 -3.45 3.17 1.71
CA PHE A 92 -3.18 1.76 1.48
C PHE A 92 -4.44 0.91 1.73
N VAL A 93 -5.25 1.24 2.75
CA VAL A 93 -6.55 0.60 2.95
C VAL A 93 -7.50 0.84 1.77
N LEU A 94 -7.59 2.06 1.23
CA LEU A 94 -8.42 2.35 0.05
C LEU A 94 -7.96 1.57 -1.19
N ILE A 95 -6.64 1.48 -1.41
CA ILE A 95 -6.06 0.68 -2.49
C ILE A 95 -6.47 -0.79 -2.32
N MET A 96 -6.31 -1.34 -1.12
CA MET A 96 -6.67 -2.73 -0.84
C MET A 96 -8.18 -2.98 -0.98
N GLU A 97 -9.02 -2.05 -0.53
CA GLU A 97 -10.48 -2.13 -0.70
C GLU A 97 -10.84 -2.20 -2.20
N TYR A 98 -10.22 -1.37 -3.02
CA TYR A 98 -10.42 -1.43 -4.46
C TYR A 98 -9.93 -2.75 -5.06
N LEU A 99 -8.72 -3.20 -4.70
CA LEU A 99 -8.18 -4.46 -5.20
C LEU A 99 -9.01 -5.68 -4.79
N THR A 100 -9.69 -5.65 -3.64
CA THR A 100 -10.61 -6.74 -3.23
C THR A 100 -11.91 -6.79 -4.04
N ARG A 101 -12.21 -5.75 -4.82
CA ARG A 101 -13.39 -5.68 -5.69
C ARG A 101 -13.09 -6.04 -7.15
N LEU A 102 -11.81 -6.20 -7.50
CA LEU A 102 -11.39 -6.79 -8.78
C LEU A 102 -11.66 -8.30 -8.77
#